data_AF-A0A962Z0W5-F1
#
_entry.id   AF-A0A962Z0W5-F1
#
_cell.length_a   1.000
_cell.length_b   1.000
_cell.length_c   1.000
_cell.angle_alpha   90.00
_cell.angle_beta   90.00
_cell.angle_gamma   90.00
#
_symmetry.space_group_name_H-M   'P 1'
#
loop_
_entity.id
_entity.type
_entity.pdbx_description
1 polymer ?
#
loop_
_entity_poly.entity_id
_entity_poly.type
_entity_poly.pdbx_seq_one_letter_code
_entity_poly.pdbx_strand_id
1 'polypeptide(L)'
;MAENQDGQEKTEEPTSKRLQDSKKKGQIARSKELNTMAITLIGGLALVGMSSRLGQDLTQIMAGGFTIARAELFDPGALLRRLADAIIDSLIMLAPFFLVVVAVAVASSVALGGVA
;
A
#
# COMPACT_ATOMS: atom_id res chain seq x y z
N MET A 1 -35.55 -6.25 -38.11
CA MET A 1 -34.86 -4.94 -38.12
C MET A 1 -33.40 -5.24 -38.39
N ALA A 2 -32.91 -4.90 -39.57
CA ALA A 2 -31.49 -4.99 -39.92
C ALA A 2 -30.71 -3.81 -39.32
N GLU A 3 -29.38 -3.91 -39.41
CA GLU A 3 -28.36 -2.83 -39.35
C GLU A 3 -27.81 -2.48 -37.95
N ASN A 4 -26.52 -2.49 -37.62
CA ASN A 4 -25.23 -2.74 -38.30
C ASN A 4 -24.21 -3.04 -37.16
N GLN A 5 -23.40 -4.11 -37.16
CA GLN A 5 -22.20 -4.34 -37.99
C GLN A 5 -21.04 -3.33 -37.87
N ASP A 6 -20.96 -2.50 -36.83
CA ASP A 6 -19.73 -1.74 -36.53
C ASP A 6 -18.78 -2.49 -35.58
N GLY A 7 -18.50 -3.75 -35.94
CA GLY A 7 -17.36 -4.53 -35.45
C GLY A 7 -16.10 -4.30 -36.29
N GLN A 8 -16.01 -3.17 -36.99
CA GLN A 8 -14.79 -2.74 -37.67
C GLN A 8 -13.85 -2.14 -36.64
N GLU A 9 -12.70 -2.79 -36.42
CA GLU A 9 -11.56 -2.13 -35.77
C GLU A 9 -11.20 -0.90 -36.60
N LYS A 10 -11.58 0.29 -36.12
CA LYS A 10 -11.21 1.56 -36.72
C LYS A 10 -9.69 1.67 -36.63
N THR A 11 -9.02 1.52 -37.77
CA THR A 11 -7.57 1.64 -37.94
C THR A 11 -7.08 3.10 -37.96
N GLU A 12 -8.00 4.06 -38.01
CA GLU A 12 -7.66 5.49 -37.99
C GLU A 12 -7.52 6.04 -36.57
N GLU A 13 -6.50 6.88 -36.37
CA GLU A 13 -6.29 7.55 -35.10
C GLU A 13 -7.46 8.49 -34.76
N PRO A 14 -7.90 8.53 -33.50
CA PRO A 14 -9.03 9.34 -33.07
C PRO A 14 -8.74 10.83 -33.30
N THR A 15 -9.67 11.53 -33.93
CA THR A 15 -9.57 12.98 -34.15
C THR A 15 -9.48 13.76 -32.84
N SER A 16 -8.83 14.93 -32.87
CA SER A 16 -8.62 15.80 -31.70
C SER A 16 -9.92 16.15 -30.96
N LYS A 17 -11.03 16.34 -31.70
CA LYS A 17 -12.37 16.56 -31.14
C LYS A 17 -12.89 15.34 -30.36
N ARG A 18 -12.68 14.12 -30.89
CA ARG A 18 -13.05 12.85 -30.24
C ARG A 18 -12.27 12.64 -28.93
N LEU A 19 -10.96 12.90 -28.93
CA LEU A 19 -10.12 12.84 -27.73
C LEU A 19 -10.58 13.83 -26.65
N GLN A 20 -10.90 15.06 -27.03
CA GLN A 20 -11.42 16.06 -26.09
C GLN A 20 -12.79 15.66 -25.53
N ASP A 21 -13.69 15.14 -26.36
CA ASP A 21 -15.01 14.67 -25.92
C ASP A 21 -14.91 13.45 -25.00
N SER A 22 -13.98 12.50 -25.26
CA SER A 22 -13.72 11.38 -24.36
C SER A 22 -13.18 11.83 -23.00
N LYS A 23 -12.27 12.81 -22.96
CA LYS A 23 -11.80 13.43 -21.70
C LYS A 23 -12.94 14.13 -20.96
N LYS A 24 -13.77 14.91 -21.65
CA LYS A 24 -14.96 15.59 -21.07
C LYS A 24 -16.00 14.60 -20.53
N LYS A 25 -16.14 13.44 -21.16
CA LYS A 25 -17.02 12.34 -20.71
C LYS A 25 -16.42 11.51 -19.58
N GLY A 26 -15.26 11.88 -19.04
CA GLY A 26 -14.60 11.14 -17.95
C GLY A 26 -14.07 9.77 -18.37
N GLN A 27 -13.93 9.51 -19.69
CA GLN A 27 -13.31 8.29 -20.22
C GLN A 27 -11.78 8.41 -20.13
N ILE A 28 -11.29 8.56 -18.91
CA ILE A 28 -9.87 8.43 -18.59
C ILE A 28 -9.59 6.94 -18.48
N ALA A 29 -8.54 6.44 -19.15
CA ALA A 29 -8.14 5.04 -19.05
C ALA A 29 -7.75 4.71 -17.60
N ARG A 30 -8.67 4.13 -16.84
CA ARG A 30 -8.42 3.65 -15.48
C ARG A 30 -7.80 2.26 -15.56
N SER A 31 -6.48 2.17 -15.61
CA SER A 31 -5.80 0.88 -15.46
C SER A 31 -5.80 0.47 -13.99
N LYS A 32 -6.70 -0.46 -13.60
CA LYS A 32 -6.64 -1.10 -12.28
C LYS A 32 -5.26 -1.75 -12.03
N GLU A 33 -4.62 -2.22 -13.08
CA GLU A 33 -3.31 -2.88 -13.01
C GLU A 33 -2.19 -1.92 -12.63
N LEU A 34 -2.29 -0.64 -12.98
CA LEU A 34 -1.27 0.36 -12.62
C LEU A 34 -1.22 0.58 -11.10
N ASN A 35 -2.36 0.56 -10.41
CA ASN A 35 -2.40 0.71 -8.96
C ASN A 35 -1.72 -0.49 -8.26
N THR A 36 -2.10 -1.71 -8.65
CA THR A 36 -1.46 -2.94 -8.14
C THR A 36 0.03 -2.96 -8.43
N MET A 37 0.46 -2.56 -9.63
CA MET A 37 1.87 -2.48 -10.02
C MET A 37 2.63 -1.48 -9.15
N ALA A 38 2.09 -0.27 -8.96
CA ALA A 38 2.72 0.78 -8.16
C ALA A 38 2.87 0.37 -6.69
N ILE A 39 1.81 -0.19 -6.09
CA ILE A 39 1.85 -0.70 -4.71
C ILE A 39 2.90 -1.81 -4.58
N THR A 40 2.93 -2.77 -5.51
CA THR A 40 3.85 -3.91 -5.43
C THR A 40 5.30 -3.48 -5.57
N LEU A 41 5.61 -2.63 -6.56
CA LEU A 41 6.98 -2.14 -6.79
C LEU A 41 7.46 -1.25 -5.64
N ILE A 42 6.69 -0.23 -5.28
CA ILE A 42 7.11 0.72 -4.24
C ILE A 42 7.09 0.05 -2.87
N GLY A 43 6.10 -0.82 -2.60
CA GLY A 43 6.06 -1.62 -1.39
C GLY A 43 7.28 -2.54 -1.26
N GLY A 44 7.67 -3.21 -2.35
CA GLY A 44 8.90 -4.02 -2.38
C GLY A 44 10.16 -3.19 -2.12
N LEU A 45 10.30 -2.04 -2.77
CA LEU A 45 11.43 -1.13 -2.56
C LEU A 45 11.46 -0.58 -1.13
N ALA A 46 10.30 -0.24 -0.56
CA ALA A 46 10.18 0.22 0.81
C ALA A 46 10.60 -0.88 1.79
N LEU A 47 10.17 -2.13 1.58
CA LEU A 47 10.61 -3.26 2.40
C LEU A 47 12.13 -3.45 2.35
N VAL A 48 12.74 -3.40 1.16
CA VAL A 48 14.19 -3.53 1.01
C VAL A 48 14.91 -2.37 1.70
N GLY A 49 14.46 -1.12 1.49
CA GLY A 49 15.06 0.06 2.11
C GLY A 49 14.90 0.13 3.62
N MET A 50 13.83 -0.46 4.16
CA MET A 50 13.54 -0.49 5.60
C MET A 50 13.98 -1.79 6.29
N SER A 51 14.45 -2.78 5.53
CA SER A 51 14.76 -4.14 6.02
C SER A 51 15.72 -4.17 7.20
N SER A 52 16.80 -3.37 7.16
CA SER A 52 17.77 -3.31 8.25
C SER A 52 17.14 -2.80 9.55
N ARG A 53 16.29 -1.78 9.46
CA ARG A 53 15.63 -1.19 10.63
C ARG A 53 14.59 -2.14 11.19
N LEU A 54 13.71 -2.67 10.32
CA LEU A 54 12.70 -3.66 10.71
C LEU A 54 13.33 -4.90 11.33
N GLY A 55 14.47 -5.37 10.80
CA GLY A 55 15.20 -6.49 11.36
C GLY A 55 15.80 -6.21 12.74
N GLN A 56 16.34 -5.01 12.95
CA GLN A 56 16.88 -4.58 14.25
C GLN A 56 15.75 -4.45 15.29
N ASP A 57 14.67 -3.76 14.95
CA ASP A 57 13.52 -3.55 15.82
C ASP A 57 12.88 -4.90 16.21
N LEU A 58 12.69 -5.82 15.24
CA LEU A 58 12.20 -7.17 15.50
C LEU A 58 13.11 -7.95 16.45
N THR A 59 14.43 -7.86 16.25
CA THR A 59 15.40 -8.53 17.12
C THR A 59 15.32 -7.97 18.55
N GLN A 60 15.15 -6.67 18.71
CA GLN A 60 15.02 -6.01 20.01
C GLN A 60 13.73 -6.44 20.73
N ILE A 61 12.60 -6.49 20.04
CA ILE A 61 11.32 -6.94 20.60
C ILE A 61 11.43 -8.40 21.07
N MET A 62 12.02 -9.27 20.23
CA MET A 62 12.24 -10.67 20.58
C MET A 62 13.17 -10.84 21.78
N ALA A 63 14.31 -10.14 21.77
CA ALA A 63 15.25 -10.17 22.89
C ALA A 63 14.57 -9.71 24.19
N GLY A 64 13.81 -8.61 24.13
CA GLY A 64 13.05 -8.08 25.27
C GLY A 64 11.97 -9.01 25.79
N GLY A 65 11.39 -9.85 24.93
CA GLY A 65 10.43 -10.88 25.30
C GLY A 65 11.05 -12.11 25.98
N PHE A 66 12.31 -12.44 25.65
CA PHE A 66 13.04 -13.57 26.26
C PHE A 66 13.87 -13.18 27.49
N THR A 67 14.01 -11.89 27.78
CA THR A 67 14.68 -11.40 29.00
C THR A 67 13.65 -11.05 30.07
N ILE A 68 13.58 -11.84 31.13
CA ILE A 68 12.72 -11.57 32.29
C ILE A 68 13.59 -11.00 33.42
N ALA A 69 13.29 -9.78 33.85
CA ALA A 69 13.96 -9.17 35.00
C ALA A 69 13.45 -9.81 36.30
N ARG A 70 14.33 -10.01 37.30
CA ARG A 70 13.94 -10.56 38.61
C ARG A 70 12.82 -9.78 39.30
N ALA A 71 12.74 -8.48 39.08
CA ALA A 71 11.69 -7.62 39.62
C ALA A 71 10.28 -7.99 39.08
N GLU A 72 10.20 -8.53 37.87
CA GLU A 72 8.94 -8.89 37.21
C GLU A 72 8.43 -10.28 37.63
N LEU A 73 9.30 -11.12 38.22
CA LEU A 73 8.89 -12.43 38.75
C LEU A 73 7.91 -12.32 39.92
N PHE A 74 7.85 -11.17 40.58
CA PHE A 74 6.99 -10.91 41.73
C PHE A 74 5.75 -10.07 41.38
N ASP A 75 5.61 -9.66 40.12
CA ASP A 75 4.45 -8.92 39.63
C ASP A 75 3.58 -9.82 38.73
N PRO A 76 2.39 -10.25 39.19
CA PRO A 76 1.48 -11.08 38.40
C PRO A 76 1.04 -10.43 37.08
N GLY A 77 1.06 -9.09 37.00
CA GLY A 77 0.65 -8.32 35.82
C GLY A 77 1.77 -8.05 34.81
N ALA A 78 3.03 -8.27 35.18
CA ALA A 78 4.18 -7.89 34.35
C ALA A 78 4.17 -8.59 32.99
N LEU A 79 3.79 -9.87 32.94
CA LEU A 79 3.76 -10.63 31.70
C LEU A 79 2.69 -10.13 30.72
N LEU A 80 1.49 -9.77 31.20
CA LEU A 80 0.47 -9.14 30.35
C LEU A 80 0.91 -7.77 29.84
N ARG A 81 1.59 -6.98 30.69
CA ARG A 81 2.08 -5.65 30.32
C ARG A 81 3.17 -5.73 29.25
N ARG A 82 4.12 -6.65 29.43
CA ARG A 82 5.16 -6.98 28.42
C ARG A 82 4.56 -7.40 27.08
N LEU A 83 3.51 -8.22 27.11
CA LEU A 83 2.80 -8.62 25.89
C LEU A 83 2.15 -7.41 25.21
N ALA A 84 1.51 -6.52 25.98
CA ALA A 84 0.91 -5.30 25.45
C ALA A 84 1.97 -4.36 24.85
N ASP A 85 3.09 -4.15 25.54
CA ASP A 85 4.21 -3.34 25.08
C ASP A 85 4.79 -3.92 23.77
N ALA A 86 5.01 -5.23 23.70
CA ALA A 86 5.50 -5.89 22.48
C ALA A 86 4.54 -5.76 21.29
N ILE A 87 3.22 -5.80 21.52
CA ILE A 87 2.21 -5.56 20.48
C ILE A 87 2.29 -4.12 19.99
N ILE A 88 2.36 -3.14 20.91
CA ILE A 88 2.46 -1.72 20.56
C ILE A 88 3.74 -1.44 19.79
N ASP A 89 4.89 -1.95 20.26
CA ASP A 89 6.18 -1.80 19.60
C ASP A 89 6.17 -2.40 18.20
N SER A 90 5.54 -3.57 18.02
CA SER A 90 5.38 -4.20 16.71
C SER A 90 4.51 -3.38 15.75
N LEU A 91 3.44 -2.77 16.26
CA LEU A 91 2.59 -1.87 15.46
C LEU A 91 3.33 -0.59 15.06
N ILE A 92 4.08 0.00 15.98
CA ILE A 92 4.91 1.20 15.71
C ILE A 92 6.01 0.88 14.70
N MET A 93 6.64 -0.30 14.82
CA MET A 93 7.65 -0.79 13.88
C MET A 93 7.09 -0.90 12.44
N LEU A 94 5.86 -1.40 12.28
CA LEU A 94 5.22 -1.55 10.96
C LEU A 94 4.55 -0.28 10.44
N ALA A 95 4.19 0.67 11.31
CA ALA A 95 3.52 1.91 10.96
C ALA A 95 4.17 2.68 9.79
N PRO A 96 5.50 2.92 9.73
CA PRO A 96 6.10 3.65 8.62
C PRO A 96 5.98 2.90 7.28
N PHE A 97 6.02 1.56 7.28
CA PHE A 97 5.81 0.77 6.07
C PHE A 97 4.37 0.90 5.57
N PHE A 98 3.38 0.77 6.46
CA PHE A 98 1.98 0.95 6.09
C PHE A 98 1.67 2.36 5.61
N LEU A 99 2.31 3.38 6.20
CA LEU A 99 2.16 4.77 5.75
C LEU A 99 2.60 4.91 4.29
N VAL A 100 3.75 4.33 3.92
CA VAL A 100 4.23 4.34 2.52
C VAL A 100 3.23 3.64 1.60
N VAL A 101 2.74 2.45 1.97
CA VAL A 101 1.76 1.71 1.14
C VAL A 101 0.46 2.50 0.95
N VAL A 102 -0.07 3.10 2.02
CA VAL A 102 -1.27 3.94 1.95
C VAL A 102 -1.03 5.17 1.08
N ALA A 103 0.11 5.85 1.25
CA ALA A 103 0.47 7.01 0.43
C ALA A 103 0.53 6.65 -1.06
N VAL A 104 1.14 5.51 -1.40
CA VAL A 104 1.22 5.00 -2.78
C VAL A 104 -0.17 4.64 -3.31
N ALA A 105 -0.99 3.96 -2.53
CA ALA A 105 -2.35 3.58 -2.94
C ALA A 105 -3.21 4.83 -3.25
N VAL A 106 -3.13 5.85 -2.40
CA VAL A 106 -3.82 7.14 -2.62
C VAL A 106 -3.26 7.86 -3.84
N ALA A 107 -1.93 8.00 -3.94
CA ALA A 107 -1.29 8.69 -5.05
C ALA A 107 -1.59 8.01 -6.40
N SER A 108 -1.55 6.68 -6.45
CA SER A 108 -1.86 5.90 -7.65
C SER A 108 -3.33 6.03 -8.04
N SER A 109 -4.24 6.04 -7.06
CA SER A 109 -5.67 6.28 -7.30
C SER A 109 -5.93 7.67 -7.89
N VAL A 110 -5.31 8.71 -7.32
CA VAL A 110 -5.42 10.10 -7.80
C VAL A 110 -4.83 10.24 -9.20
N ALA A 111 -3.69 9.61 -9.49
CA ALA A 111 -3.05 9.67 -10.80
C ALA A 111 -3.89 9.01 -11.91
N LEU A 112 -4.63 7.94 -11.60
CA LEU A 112 -5.48 7.22 -12.55
C LEU A 112 -6.86 7.86 -12.73
N GLY A 113 -7.41 8.48 -11.69
CA GLY A 113 -8.80 8.93 -11.64
C GLY A 113 -9.01 10.44 -11.69
N GLY A 114 -7.99 11.25 -11.39
CA GLY A 114 -8.20 12.58 -10.83
C GLY A 114 -8.81 12.48 -9.43
N VAL A 115 -8.67 13.54 -8.61
CA VAL A 115 -9.48 13.65 -7.39
C VAL A 115 -10.93 13.72 -7.88
N ALA A 116 -11.73 12.71 -7.53
CA ALA A 116 -13.12 12.59 -7.97
C ALA A 116 -13.92 13.88 -7.72
#